data_AF-A0A840KFJ5-F1
#
_entry.id   AF-A0A840KFJ5-F1
#
_cell.length_a   1.000
_cell.length_b   1.000
_cell.length_c   1.000
_cell.angle_alpha   90.00
_cell.angle_beta   90.00
_cell.angle_gamma   90.00
#
_symmetry.space_group_name_H-M   'P 1'
#
loop_
_entity.id
_entity.type
_entity.pdbx_description
1 polymer ?
#
loop_
_entity_poly.entity_id
_entity_poly.type
_entity_poly.pdbx_seq_one_letter_code
_entity_poly.pdbx_strand_id
1 'polypeptide(L)'
;MKKFIAVASFTAVLLASCTPKATTPTASAGPAVSTAEQLAQGKTIFENSCGKCHELPKPTAYTSVQWVGIMNSMAPKAKLTEEQHQWVYDYVVSVKK
;
A
#
# COMPACT_ATOMS: atom_id res chain seq x y z
N MET A 1 47.68 5.39 43.89
CA MET A 1 47.23 3.99 43.70
C MET A 1 45.82 4.08 43.13
N LYS A 2 45.45 3.63 41.94
CA LYS A 2 45.83 2.48 41.12
C LYS A 2 45.80 2.93 39.65
N LYS A 3 46.90 2.72 38.93
CA LYS A 3 46.98 2.71 37.46
C LYS A 3 46.90 1.25 37.04
N PHE A 4 46.17 0.89 35.97
CA PHE A 4 46.47 -0.21 35.04
C PHE A 4 45.54 -0.03 33.80
N ILE A 5 46.07 0.39 32.64
CA ILE A 5 46.42 -0.46 31.45
C ILE A 5 45.13 -0.96 30.77
N ALA A 6 44.67 -0.37 29.66
CA ALA A 6 45.12 -0.52 28.26
C ALA A 6 44.78 -1.90 27.65
N VAL A 7 44.65 -1.92 26.31
CA VAL A 7 44.26 -3.03 25.39
C VAL A 7 42.79 -2.91 24.96
N ALA A 8 42.43 -2.31 23.81
CA ALA A 8 42.74 -2.62 22.40
C ALA A 8 42.02 -3.89 21.88
N SER A 9 41.59 -3.83 20.60
CA SER A 9 40.80 -4.81 19.81
C SER A 9 39.30 -4.49 19.84
N PHE A 10 38.73 -3.78 18.86
CA PHE A 10 38.61 -4.18 17.45
C PHE A 10 38.02 -5.59 17.32
N THR A 11 36.69 -5.65 17.32
CA THR A 11 35.98 -6.79 16.73
C THR A 11 34.78 -6.22 15.98
N ALA A 12 35.05 -5.88 14.72
CA ALA A 12 34.03 -5.68 13.72
C ALA A 12 33.25 -6.99 13.58
N VAL A 13 32.02 -7.00 14.09
CA VAL A 13 31.03 -8.02 13.73
C VAL A 13 30.08 -7.35 12.75
N LEU A 14 30.53 -7.33 11.49
CA LEU A 14 29.69 -7.13 10.32
C LEU A 14 28.82 -8.38 10.18
N LEU A 15 27.70 -8.42 10.90
CA LEU A 15 26.63 -9.36 10.57
C LEU A 15 26.00 -8.89 9.27
N ALA A 16 26.38 -9.60 8.22
CA ALA A 16 25.81 -9.55 6.89
C ALA A 16 24.28 -9.54 6.98
N SER A 17 23.68 -8.37 6.79
CA SER A 17 22.27 -8.22 6.49
C SER A 17 22.04 -8.72 5.06
N CYS A 18 21.90 -10.03 4.93
CA CYS A 18 21.23 -10.66 3.79
C CYS A 18 19.74 -10.30 3.87
N THR A 19 19.42 -9.03 3.63
CA THR A 19 18.07 -8.65 3.25
C THR A 19 17.87 -9.23 1.85
N PRO A 20 16.89 -10.12 1.61
CA PRO A 20 16.52 -10.42 0.24
C PRO A 20 16.08 -9.08 -0.35
N LYS A 21 16.90 -8.52 -1.24
CA LYS A 21 16.44 -7.50 -2.16
C LYS A 21 15.39 -8.21 -2.99
N ALA A 22 14.14 -8.08 -2.57
CA ALA A 22 13.00 -8.44 -3.37
C ALA A 22 13.09 -7.59 -4.62
N THR A 23 13.74 -8.14 -5.64
CA THR A 23 13.61 -7.69 -7.01
C THR A 23 12.15 -7.94 -7.34
N THR A 24 11.34 -6.90 -7.15
CA THR A 24 10.03 -6.83 -7.79
C THR A 24 10.26 -7.10 -9.27
N PRO A 25 9.61 -8.10 -9.87
CA PRO A 25 9.63 -8.22 -11.31
C PRO A 25 9.03 -6.94 -11.87
N THR A 26 9.79 -6.24 -12.71
CA THR A 26 9.25 -5.28 -13.67
C THR A 26 8.26 -6.05 -14.52
N ALA A 27 7.00 -6.05 -14.11
CA ALA A 27 5.91 -6.53 -14.93
C ALA A 27 5.67 -5.50 -16.04
N SER A 28 5.80 -6.02 -17.25
CA SER A 28 5.60 -5.35 -18.53
C SER A 28 4.34 -4.50 -18.60
N ALA A 29 4.44 -3.40 -19.35
CA ALA A 29 3.39 -2.43 -19.61
C ALA A 29 2.15 -3.06 -20.27
N GLY A 30 1.15 -3.33 -19.45
CA GLY A 30 -0.29 -3.34 -19.74
C GLY A 30 -0.99 -2.71 -18.53
N PRO A 31 -2.32 -2.45 -18.54
CA PRO A 31 -3.00 -2.03 -17.33
C PRO A 31 -2.91 -3.18 -16.32
N ALA A 32 -1.94 -3.08 -15.42
CA ALA A 32 -1.70 -4.08 -14.39
C ALA A 32 -2.88 -4.02 -13.43
N VAL A 33 -3.75 -5.02 -13.52
CA VAL A 33 -4.77 -5.27 -12.51
C VAL A 33 -4.06 -5.50 -11.17
N SER A 34 -4.59 -4.90 -10.10
CA SER A 34 -4.04 -5.04 -8.75
C SER A 34 -3.85 -6.51 -8.34
N THR A 35 -2.74 -6.84 -7.68
CA THR A 35 -2.53 -8.15 -7.05
C THR A 35 -3.53 -8.39 -5.92
N ALA A 36 -3.62 -9.62 -5.40
CA ALA A 36 -4.47 -9.94 -4.26
C ALA A 36 -4.12 -9.11 -3.01
N GLU A 37 -2.83 -8.88 -2.77
CA GLU A 37 -2.34 -8.04 -1.67
C GLU A 37 -2.74 -6.58 -1.85
N GLN A 38 -2.61 -6.06 -3.08
CA GLN A 38 -3.03 -4.70 -3.41
C GLN A 38 -4.55 -4.52 -3.28
N LEU A 39 -5.35 -5.50 -3.70
CA LEU A 39 -6.80 -5.49 -3.47
C LEU A 39 -7.15 -5.50 -1.98
N ALA A 40 -6.42 -6.26 -1.16
CA ALA A 40 -6.61 -6.26 0.29
C ALA A 40 -6.23 -4.91 0.92
N GLN A 41 -5.20 -4.24 0.41
CA GLN A 41 -4.86 -2.87 0.78
C GLN A 41 -5.94 -1.87 0.35
N GLY A 42 -6.45 -2.00 -0.88
CA GLY A 42 -7.57 -1.21 -1.40
C GLY A 42 -8.82 -1.33 -0.53
N LYS A 43 -9.18 -2.55 -0.11
CA LYS A 43 -10.25 -2.80 0.87
C LYS A 43 -10.01 -2.06 2.18
N THR A 44 -8.81 -2.20 2.74
CA THR A 44 -8.44 -1.59 4.01
C THR A 44 -8.54 -0.07 3.94
N ILE A 45 -8.10 0.53 2.83
CA ILE A 45 -8.20 1.98 2.60
C ILE A 45 -9.66 2.39 2.46
N PHE A 46 -10.44 1.65 1.68
CA PHE A 46 -11.86 1.94 1.48
C PHE A 46 -12.65 1.99 2.79
N GLU A 47 -12.51 0.94 3.62
CA GLU A 47 -13.23 0.82 4.89
C GLU A 47 -12.79 1.85 5.93
N ASN A 48 -11.50 2.19 5.95
CA ASN A 48 -10.96 3.06 7.00
C ASN A 48 -10.98 4.54 6.61
N SER A 49 -10.87 4.89 5.34
CA SER A 49 -10.68 6.28 4.88
C SER A 49 -11.92 6.89 4.24
N CYS A 50 -12.67 6.12 3.44
CA CYS A 50 -13.76 6.69 2.63
C CYS A 50 -15.01 7.05 3.45
N GLY A 51 -15.18 6.46 4.65
CA GLY A 51 -16.28 6.77 5.57
C GLY A 51 -15.98 7.90 6.57
N LYS A 52 -14.82 8.56 6.50
CA LYS A 52 -14.42 9.58 7.49
C LYS A 52 -15.14 10.92 7.33
N CYS A 53 -15.56 11.26 6.11
CA CYS A 53 -16.12 12.59 5.78
C CYS A 53 -17.62 12.56 5.45
N HIS A 54 -18.14 11.41 5.02
CA HIS A 54 -19.54 11.18 4.69
C HIS A 54 -19.84 9.68 4.78
N GLU A 55 -21.10 9.29 4.57
CA GLU A 55 -21.48 7.88 4.56
C GLU A 55 -20.66 7.08 3.54
N LEU A 56 -20.21 5.88 3.95
CA LEU A 56 -19.46 4.97 3.10
C LEU A 56 -20.44 4.17 2.22
N PRO A 57 -20.50 4.41 0.90
CA PRO A 57 -21.36 3.64 0.03
C PRO A 57 -20.96 2.16 -0.02
N LYS A 58 -21.91 1.26 -0.25
CA LYS A 58 -21.60 -0.15 -0.53
C LYS A 58 -20.89 -0.26 -1.88
N PRO A 59 -19.83 -1.09 -2.02
CA PRO A 59 -19.16 -1.31 -3.31
C PRO A 59 -20.11 -1.68 -4.47
N THR A 60 -21.18 -2.41 -4.16
CA THR A 60 -22.19 -2.87 -5.12
C THR A 60 -23.30 -1.85 -5.44
N ALA A 61 -23.25 -0.65 -4.84
CA ALA A 61 -24.24 0.41 -5.06
C ALA A 61 -24.10 1.11 -6.41
N TYR A 62 -22.91 1.06 -7.03
CA TYR A 62 -22.61 1.75 -8.27
C TYR A 62 -21.99 0.80 -9.31
N THR A 63 -22.12 1.14 -10.59
CA THR A 63 -21.42 0.44 -11.68
C THR A 63 -19.94 0.80 -11.71
N SER A 64 -19.12 0.00 -12.40
CA SER A 64 -17.69 0.30 -12.58
C SER A 64 -17.46 1.68 -13.21
N VAL A 65 -18.27 2.07 -14.20
CA VAL A 65 -18.19 3.38 -14.86
C VAL A 65 -18.54 4.52 -13.90
N GLN A 66 -19.54 4.34 -13.04
CA GLN A 66 -19.88 5.34 -12.03
C GLN A 66 -18.77 5.50 -10.98
N TRP A 67 -18.14 4.40 -10.59
CA TRP A 67 -17.01 4.41 -9.66
C TRP A 67 -15.82 5.24 -10.16
N VAL A 68 -15.56 5.32 -11.48
CA VAL A 68 -14.51 6.19 -12.03
C VAL A 68 -14.72 7.64 -11.61
N GLY A 69 -15.94 8.17 -11.79
CA GLY A 69 -16.25 9.56 -11.42
C GLY A 69 -16.19 9.79 -9.90
N ILE A 70 -16.67 8.82 -9.13
CA ILE A 70 -16.65 8.88 -7.66
C ILE A 70 -15.20 8.92 -7.16
N MET A 71 -14.35 7.99 -7.62
CA MET A 71 -12.97 7.89 -7.20
C MET A 71 -12.15 9.12 -7.64
N ASN A 72 -12.37 9.65 -8.84
CA ASN A 72 -11.76 10.91 -9.29
C ASN A 72 -12.12 12.10 -8.39
N SER A 73 -13.32 12.13 -7.82
CA SER A 73 -13.73 13.21 -6.91
C SER A 73 -13.23 13.00 -5.47
N MET A 74 -13.15 11.74 -5.02
CA MET A 74 -12.90 11.41 -3.62
C MET A 74 -11.44 11.12 -3.31
N ALA A 75 -10.68 10.50 -4.22
CA ALA A 75 -9.28 10.17 -3.99
C ALA A 75 -8.43 11.41 -3.61
N PRO A 76 -8.57 12.59 -4.27
CA PRO A 76 -7.83 13.78 -3.85
C PRO A 76 -8.28 14.32 -2.49
N LYS A 77 -9.58 14.26 -2.19
CA LYS A 77 -10.15 14.73 -0.91
C LYS A 77 -9.73 13.83 0.26
N ALA A 78 -9.62 12.53 0.01
CA ALA A 78 -9.12 11.53 0.94
C ALA A 78 -7.58 11.46 0.98
N LYS A 79 -6.89 12.29 0.19
CA LYS A 79 -5.42 12.35 0.09
C LYS A 79 -4.78 11.01 -0.27
N LEU A 80 -5.42 10.25 -1.16
CA LEU A 80 -4.88 8.99 -1.65
C LEU A 80 -3.74 9.27 -2.66
N THR A 81 -2.73 8.42 -2.64
CA THR A 81 -1.76 8.35 -3.74
C THR A 81 -2.41 7.73 -4.99
N GLU A 82 -1.76 7.86 -6.14
CA GLU A 82 -2.26 7.26 -7.39
C GLU A 82 -2.39 5.74 -7.30
N GLU A 83 -1.42 5.08 -6.66
CA GLU A 83 -1.47 3.63 -6.43
C GLU A 83 -2.64 3.25 -5.52
N GLN A 84 -2.84 3.98 -4.42
CA GLN A 84 -3.96 3.76 -3.50
C GLN A 84 -5.31 4.01 -4.18
N HIS A 85 -5.40 5.03 -5.03
CA HIS A 85 -6.58 5.29 -5.85
C HIS A 85 -6.90 4.07 -6.72
N GLN A 86 -5.92 3.54 -7.46
CA GLN A 86 -6.10 2.38 -8.32
C GLN A 86 -6.51 1.13 -7.50
N TRP A 87 -5.85 0.85 -6.38
CA TRP A 87 -6.16 -0.32 -5.55
C TRP A 87 -7.57 -0.26 -4.96
N VAL A 88 -8.01 0.92 -4.52
CA VAL A 88 -9.38 1.12 -4.02
C VAL A 88 -10.38 0.95 -5.16
N TYR A 89 -10.13 1.52 -6.33
CA TYR A 89 -10.99 1.36 -7.50
C TYR A 89 -11.13 -0.12 -7.88
N ASP A 90 -10.01 -0.83 -8.02
CA ASP A 90 -10.00 -2.25 -8.38
C ASP A 90 -10.73 -3.09 -7.34
N TYR A 91 -10.55 -2.76 -6.05
CA TYR A 91 -11.30 -3.40 -4.97
C TYR A 91 -12.81 -3.21 -5.14
N VAL A 92 -13.30 -1.97 -5.25
CA VAL A 92 -14.75 -1.71 -5.26
C VAL A 92 -15.45 -2.30 -6.48
N VAL A 93 -14.79 -2.37 -7.64
CA VAL A 93 -15.37 -2.96 -8.86
C VAL A 93 -15.23 -4.49 -8.92
N SER A 94 -14.36 -5.08 -8.10
CA SER A 94 -14.22 -6.54 -7.99
C SER A 94 -15.37 -7.18 -7.19
N VAL A 95 -15.97 -6.45 -6.24
CA VAL A 95 -17.05 -6.95 -5.38
C VAL A 95 -18.30 -7.24 -6.21
N LYS A 96 -18.81 -8.47 -6.11
CA LYS A 96 -20.05 -8.91 -6.76
C LYS A 96 -21.24 -8.78 -5.80
N LYS A 97 -22.43 -8.62 -6.36
CA LYS A 97 -23.70 -8.60 -5.61
C LYS A 97 -24.00 -9.97 -5.00
#